data_AF-A0A2W7INR8-F1
#
_entry.id   AF-A0A2W7INR8-F1
#
_cell.length_a   1.000
_cell.length_b   1.000
_cell.length_c   1.000
_cell.angle_alpha   90.00
_cell.angle_beta   90.00
_cell.angle_gamma   90.00
#
_symmetry.space_group_name_H-M   'P 1'
#
loop_
_entity.id
_entity.type
_entity.pdbx_description
1 polymer ?
#
loop_
_entity_poly.entity_id
_entity_poly.type
_entity_poly.pdbx_seq_one_letter_code
_entity_poly.pdbx_strand_id
1 'polypeptide(L)'
;MQPGDTSMQKGNVTKLQRIGARSGADLEAELGFQPGRLRNGYLFLVLIQPLTAVDFDFAGITLRSGGRLGNPAATKAEDELRRHVSEQMRLEYGIATYIEMKERALGSISATGPNRIIKILPSIRNDPGMSPRDQYPPGGGGLQWTLLNPCKFLVALEVTATGFAKAQGASWRIGPGSSYEERHQINAYLERVA
;
A
#
# COMPACT_ATOMS: atom_id res chain seq x y z
N MET A 1 8.28 -7.94 -13.83
CA MET A 1 8.48 -6.56 -13.35
C MET A 1 9.73 -6.57 -12.51
N GLN A 2 10.72 -5.77 -12.89
CA GLN A 2 12.02 -5.62 -12.25
C GLN A 2 12.21 -4.17 -11.80
N PRO A 3 13.13 -3.89 -10.87
CA PRO A 3 13.46 -2.52 -10.50
C PRO A 3 13.81 -1.64 -11.71
N GLY A 4 13.14 -0.50 -11.84
CA GLY A 4 13.24 0.38 -13.02
C GLY A 4 12.07 0.31 -13.99
N ASP A 5 11.32 -0.79 -13.99
CA ASP A 5 10.13 -0.91 -14.83
C ASP A 5 9.06 0.07 -14.34
N THR A 6 8.16 0.45 -15.26
CA THR A 6 6.91 1.13 -14.90
C THR A 6 5.73 0.18 -15.00
N SER A 7 4.71 0.40 -14.18
CA SER A 7 3.52 -0.44 -14.12
C SER A 7 2.26 0.37 -13.84
N MET A 8 1.16 0.01 -14.50
CA MET A 8 -0.16 0.59 -14.24
C MET A 8 -0.85 -0.21 -13.12
N GLN A 9 -1.16 0.43 -12.00
CA GLN A 9 -1.71 -0.22 -10.81
C GLN A 9 -2.93 0.50 -10.27
N LYS A 10 -3.87 -0.28 -9.71
CA LYS A 10 -5.09 0.23 -9.04
C LYS A 10 -5.23 -0.36 -7.63
N GLY A 11 -6.28 0.02 -6.92
CA GLY A 11 -6.61 -0.50 -5.59
C GLY A 11 -5.87 0.19 -4.45
N ASN A 12 -5.76 -0.47 -3.29
CA ASN A 12 -5.27 0.19 -2.09
C ASN A 12 -3.78 0.57 -2.15
N VAL A 13 -3.50 1.76 -1.63
CA VAL A 13 -2.17 2.37 -1.49
C VAL A 13 -2.07 3.10 -0.15
N THR A 14 -0.85 3.36 0.30
CA THR A 14 -0.56 4.12 1.53
C THR A 14 0.62 5.07 1.32
N LYS A 15 1.08 5.76 2.37
CA LYS A 15 2.27 6.62 2.33
C LYS A 15 3.53 5.84 2.71
N LEU A 16 4.65 6.18 2.08
CA LEU A 16 5.96 5.56 2.36
C LEU A 16 6.31 5.59 3.86
N GLN A 17 6.17 6.74 4.52
CA GLN A 17 6.48 6.89 5.95
C GLN A 17 5.75 5.89 6.86
N ARG A 18 4.60 5.36 6.41
CA ARG A 18 3.84 4.41 7.21
C ARG A 18 4.51 3.04 7.23
N ILE A 19 5.02 2.61 6.09
CA ILE A 19 5.57 1.26 5.93
C ILE A 19 7.10 1.24 6.04
N GLY A 20 7.78 2.16 5.36
CA GLY A 20 9.25 2.21 5.30
C GLY A 20 9.92 0.89 4.92
N ALA A 21 11.23 0.81 5.18
CA ALA A 21 12.06 -0.38 5.06
C ALA A 21 11.88 -1.30 6.27
N ARG A 22 10.88 -2.18 6.22
CA ARG A 22 10.57 -3.18 7.25
C ARG A 22 10.65 -4.61 6.72
N SER A 23 10.71 -5.57 7.64
CA SER A 23 10.65 -6.99 7.26
C SER A 23 9.32 -7.32 6.57
N GLY A 24 9.28 -8.41 5.80
CA GLY A 24 8.04 -8.89 5.19
C GLY A 24 6.94 -9.13 6.23
N ALA A 25 7.27 -9.77 7.36
CA ALA A 25 6.30 -10.02 8.44
C ALA A 25 5.74 -8.73 9.06
N ASP A 26 6.60 -7.73 9.29
CA ASP A 26 6.15 -6.43 9.81
C ASP A 26 5.27 -5.69 8.81
N LEU A 27 5.58 -5.78 7.51
CA LEU A 27 4.76 -5.20 6.44
C LEU A 27 3.41 -5.90 6.32
N GLU A 28 3.36 -7.23 6.46
CA GLU A 28 2.12 -7.99 6.47
C GLU A 28 1.20 -7.54 7.62
N ALA A 29 1.75 -7.47 8.83
CA ALA A 29 1.01 -6.99 10.00
C ALA A 29 0.58 -5.52 9.85
N GLU A 30 1.41 -4.68 9.26
CA GLU A 30 1.09 -3.25 9.06
C GLU A 30 -0.01 -3.04 8.00
N LEU A 31 0.06 -3.77 6.88
CA LEU A 31 -0.83 -3.60 5.74
C LEU A 31 -2.09 -4.46 5.80
N GLY A 32 -2.14 -5.44 6.70
CA GLY A 32 -3.24 -6.40 6.76
C GLY A 32 -3.15 -7.45 5.65
N PHE A 33 -1.97 -8.03 5.43
CA PHE A 33 -1.81 -9.22 4.59
C PHE A 33 -1.78 -10.48 5.45
N GLN A 34 -2.26 -11.58 4.90
CA GLN A 34 -2.11 -12.91 5.50
C GLN A 34 -0.63 -13.20 5.86
N PRO A 35 -0.33 -13.77 7.03
CA PRO A 35 1.04 -14.08 7.42
C PRO A 35 1.77 -15.01 6.44
N GLY A 36 2.97 -14.62 6.00
CA GLY A 36 3.77 -15.33 5.00
C GLY A 36 3.42 -14.98 3.56
N ARG A 37 2.51 -14.04 3.31
CA ARG A 37 2.15 -13.57 1.98
C ARG A 37 3.30 -12.97 1.18
N LEU A 38 4.27 -12.38 1.85
CA LEU A 38 5.46 -11.73 1.30
C LEU A 38 6.70 -12.65 1.31
N ARG A 39 6.58 -13.90 1.79
CA ARG A 39 7.73 -14.81 1.98
C ARG A 39 8.45 -15.20 0.69
N ASN A 40 7.76 -15.16 -0.46
CA ASN A 40 8.34 -15.46 -1.78
C ASN A 40 8.81 -14.18 -2.51
N GLY A 41 8.99 -13.09 -1.77
CA GLY A 41 9.34 -11.79 -2.30
C GLY A 41 8.14 -10.92 -2.66
N TYR A 42 8.44 -9.65 -2.90
CA TYR A 42 7.46 -8.60 -3.17
C TYR A 42 8.13 -7.38 -3.78
N LEU A 43 7.32 -6.52 -4.41
CA LEU A 43 7.80 -5.30 -5.05
C LEU A 43 7.33 -4.07 -4.27
N PHE A 44 8.23 -3.08 -4.14
CA PHE A 44 7.88 -1.72 -3.76
C PHE A 44 7.60 -0.91 -5.02
N LEU A 45 6.37 -0.45 -5.16
CA LEU A 45 5.95 0.41 -6.24
C LEU A 45 5.72 1.81 -5.68
N VAL A 46 6.42 2.80 -6.23
CA VAL A 46 6.22 4.22 -5.88
C VAL A 46 5.41 4.89 -6.96
N LEU A 47 4.44 5.72 -6.57
CA LEU A 47 3.63 6.47 -7.52
C LEU A 47 4.48 7.57 -8.15
N ILE A 48 4.40 7.72 -9.47
CA ILE A 48 5.23 8.66 -10.23
C ILE A 48 4.40 9.65 -11.06
N GLN A 49 3.10 9.44 -11.10
CA GLN A 49 2.16 10.39 -11.70
C GLN A 49 1.50 11.25 -10.63
N PRO A 50 1.18 12.52 -10.93
CA PRO A 50 0.32 13.32 -10.07
C PRO A 50 -1.07 12.69 -9.99
N LEU A 51 -1.70 12.79 -8.81
CA LEU A 51 -3.11 12.42 -8.64
C LEU A 51 -3.97 13.66 -8.66
N THR A 52 -5.20 13.48 -9.10
CA THR A 52 -6.30 14.43 -8.97
C THR A 52 -7.36 13.86 -8.02
N ALA A 53 -8.35 14.68 -7.65
CA ALA A 53 -9.43 14.23 -6.79
C ALA A 53 -10.26 13.12 -7.45
N VAL A 54 -10.24 12.94 -8.77
CA VAL A 54 -11.01 11.87 -9.42
C VAL A 54 -10.29 10.51 -9.39
N ASP A 55 -9.00 10.47 -9.06
CA ASP A 55 -8.19 9.25 -9.20
C ASP A 55 -8.29 8.29 -8.01
N PHE A 56 -8.78 8.75 -6.86
CA PHE A 56 -8.79 7.97 -5.64
C PHE A 56 -10.02 8.21 -4.78
N ASP A 57 -10.28 7.31 -3.82
CA ASP A 57 -11.23 7.49 -2.73
C ASP A 57 -10.56 7.22 -1.38
N PHE A 58 -11.09 7.81 -0.30
CA PHE A 58 -10.62 7.48 1.05
C PHE A 58 -10.98 6.04 1.40
N ALA A 59 -9.99 5.25 1.82
CA ALA A 59 -10.17 3.88 2.30
C ALA A 59 -10.13 3.79 3.84
N GLY A 60 -9.91 4.92 4.53
CA GLY A 60 -9.75 4.94 5.98
C GLY A 60 -8.34 4.48 6.38
N ILE A 61 -8.26 3.42 7.18
CA ILE A 61 -7.01 2.91 7.75
C ILE A 61 -6.82 1.41 7.50
N THR A 62 -5.60 0.88 7.60
CA THR A 62 -5.26 -0.54 7.33
C THR A 62 -5.99 -1.55 8.22
N LEU A 63 -6.65 -1.12 9.31
CA LEU A 63 -7.60 -1.98 10.05
C LEU A 63 -8.83 -2.38 9.20
N ARG A 64 -9.08 -1.68 8.10
CA ARG A 64 -10.25 -1.81 7.23
C ARG A 64 -9.85 -2.33 5.86
N SER A 65 -9.83 -3.66 5.70
CA SER A 65 -9.52 -4.26 4.40
C SER A 65 -10.50 -3.80 3.31
N GLY A 66 -9.94 -3.49 2.14
CA GLY A 66 -10.70 -3.05 0.96
C GLY A 66 -11.33 -1.66 1.08
N GLY A 67 -10.99 -0.87 2.11
CA GLY A 67 -11.61 0.42 2.35
C GLY A 67 -13.08 0.33 2.77
N ARG A 68 -13.46 -0.80 3.38
CA ARG A 68 -14.82 -1.11 3.83
C ARG A 68 -14.93 -0.99 5.35
N LEU A 69 -16.12 -0.64 5.84
CA LEU A 69 -16.38 -0.49 7.27
C LEU A 69 -16.32 -1.84 8.00
N GLY A 70 -15.88 -1.78 9.26
CA GLY A 70 -15.71 -2.95 10.12
C GLY A 70 -14.56 -3.87 9.70
N ASN A 71 -14.48 -5.00 10.38
CA ASN A 71 -13.50 -6.06 10.07
C ASN A 71 -13.92 -6.82 8.80
N PRO A 72 -12.96 -7.42 8.07
CA PRO A 72 -13.28 -8.28 6.95
C PRO A 72 -14.12 -9.50 7.37
N ALA A 73 -15.07 -9.86 6.52
CA ALA A 73 -16.05 -10.89 6.79
C ALA A 73 -15.49 -12.30 6.62
N ALA A 74 -16.21 -13.30 7.12
CA ALA A 74 -15.83 -14.71 6.99
C ALA A 74 -16.06 -15.26 5.57
N THR A 75 -16.96 -14.63 4.80
CA THR A 75 -17.24 -15.01 3.43
C THR A 75 -17.08 -13.84 2.47
N LYS A 76 -16.76 -14.13 1.20
CA LYS A 76 -16.65 -13.12 0.16
C LYS A 76 -17.96 -12.36 -0.06
N ALA A 77 -19.09 -13.08 -0.08
CA ALA A 77 -20.41 -12.50 -0.28
C ALA A 77 -20.76 -11.47 0.80
N GLU A 78 -20.53 -11.80 2.08
CA GLU A 78 -20.73 -10.86 3.19
C GLU A 78 -19.75 -9.68 3.11
N ASP A 79 -18.51 -9.93 2.72
CA ASP A 79 -17.47 -8.88 2.64
C ASP A 79 -17.80 -7.84 1.57
N GLU A 80 -18.37 -8.27 0.44
CA GLU A 80 -18.79 -7.41 -0.66
C GLU A 80 -19.99 -6.51 -0.30
N LEU A 81 -20.82 -6.93 0.66
CA LEU A 81 -21.94 -6.13 1.17
C LEU A 81 -21.51 -5.06 2.17
N ARG A 82 -20.26 -5.07 2.66
CA ARG A 82 -19.79 -4.06 3.63
C ARG A 82 -19.67 -2.71 2.93
N ARG A 83 -20.33 -1.69 3.50
CA ARG A 83 -20.27 -0.29 3.05
C ARG A 83 -18.83 0.21 2.99
N HIS A 84 -18.51 0.98 1.95
CA HIS A 84 -17.20 1.63 1.81
C HIS A 84 -17.07 2.87 2.71
N VAL A 85 -15.85 3.16 3.18
CA VAL A 85 -15.55 4.37 3.97
C VAL A 85 -15.90 5.64 3.20
N SER A 86 -15.57 5.69 1.91
CA SER A 86 -15.90 6.84 1.07
C SER A 86 -17.40 7.08 0.92
N GLU A 87 -18.21 6.02 0.89
CA GLU A 87 -19.67 6.12 0.88
C GLU A 87 -20.19 6.74 2.18
N GLN A 88 -19.72 6.26 3.34
CA GLN A 88 -20.07 6.86 4.63
C GLN A 88 -19.69 8.34 4.69
N MET A 89 -18.47 8.70 4.27
CA MET A 89 -18.03 10.10 4.29
C MET A 89 -18.87 11.00 3.38
N ARG A 90 -19.26 10.51 2.20
CA ARG A 90 -20.15 11.25 1.29
C ARG A 90 -21.54 11.47 1.89
N LEU A 91 -22.08 10.48 2.61
CA LEU A 91 -23.36 10.59 3.31
C LEU A 91 -23.30 11.56 4.49
N GLU A 92 -22.19 11.54 5.25
CA GLU A 92 -22.03 12.31 6.48
C GLU A 92 -21.69 13.79 6.21
N TYR A 93 -20.81 14.06 5.25
CA TYR A 93 -20.30 15.41 4.97
C TYR A 93 -20.88 16.03 3.69
N GLY A 94 -21.55 15.26 2.85
CA GLY A 94 -21.98 15.69 1.52
C GLY A 94 -20.85 15.61 0.48
N ILE A 95 -21.25 15.59 -0.80
CA ILE A 95 -20.32 15.36 -1.93
C ILE A 95 -19.32 16.52 -2.09
N ALA A 96 -19.78 17.77 -1.96
CA ALA A 96 -18.93 18.95 -2.14
C ALA A 96 -17.78 18.97 -1.11
N THR A 97 -18.12 18.83 0.17
CA THR A 97 -17.12 18.76 1.25
C THR A 97 -16.20 17.54 1.12
N TYR A 98 -16.72 16.39 0.69
CA TYR A 98 -15.89 15.22 0.40
C TYR A 98 -14.85 15.48 -0.70
N ILE A 99 -15.21 16.21 -1.75
CA ILE A 99 -14.27 16.62 -2.81
C ILE A 99 -13.21 17.57 -2.25
N GLU A 100 -13.59 18.60 -1.48
CA GLU A 100 -12.64 19.51 -0.83
C GLU A 100 -11.66 18.77 0.08
N MET A 101 -12.13 17.77 0.84
CA MET A 101 -11.28 16.93 1.67
C MET A 101 -10.24 16.18 0.82
N LYS A 102 -10.63 15.66 -0.34
CA LYS A 102 -9.70 14.98 -1.27
C LYS A 102 -8.68 15.95 -1.83
N GLU A 103 -9.07 17.16 -2.20
CA GLU A 103 -8.14 18.20 -2.65
C GLU A 103 -7.14 18.59 -1.56
N ARG A 104 -7.59 18.76 -0.32
CA ARG A 104 -6.67 19.01 0.82
C ARG A 104 -5.72 17.84 1.06
N ALA A 105 -6.21 16.60 0.92
CA ALA A 105 -5.36 15.42 1.06
C ALA A 105 -4.27 15.35 0.00
N LEU A 106 -4.56 15.74 -1.25
CA LEU A 106 -3.57 15.84 -2.34
C LEU A 106 -2.42 16.78 -1.99
N GLY A 107 -2.70 17.89 -1.29
CA GLY A 107 -1.66 18.81 -0.81
C GLY A 107 -0.64 18.19 0.15
N SER A 108 -0.97 17.03 0.74
CA SER A 108 -0.07 16.26 1.62
C SER A 108 0.65 15.11 0.92
N ILE A 109 0.41 14.91 -0.38
CA ILE A 109 1.01 13.85 -1.20
C ILE A 109 2.10 14.48 -2.06
N SER A 110 3.30 13.90 -1.99
CA SER A 110 4.46 14.35 -2.75
C SER A 110 4.93 13.26 -3.71
N ALA A 111 5.54 13.63 -4.84
CA ALA A 111 6.13 12.65 -5.75
C ALA A 111 7.38 11.98 -5.14
N THR A 112 8.08 12.68 -4.25
CA THR A 112 9.29 12.25 -3.54
C THR A 112 9.13 12.46 -2.04
N GLY A 113 10.08 11.98 -1.23
CA GLY A 113 10.07 12.12 0.22
C GLY A 113 9.13 11.13 0.94
N PRO A 114 9.03 11.25 2.28
CA PRO A 114 8.32 10.29 3.13
C PRO A 114 6.80 10.26 2.90
N ASN A 115 6.24 11.34 2.36
CA ASN A 115 4.79 11.47 2.13
C ASN A 115 4.30 10.92 0.78
N ARG A 116 5.20 10.36 -0.03
CA ARG A 116 4.81 9.82 -1.34
C ARG A 116 3.96 8.57 -1.23
N ILE A 117 3.15 8.34 -2.26
CA ILE A 117 2.28 7.16 -2.35
C ILE A 117 3.09 5.93 -2.75
N ILE A 118 2.82 4.83 -2.04
CA ILE A 118 3.47 3.55 -2.21
C ILE A 118 2.47 2.40 -2.24
N LYS A 119 2.82 1.36 -2.99
CA LYS A 119 2.09 0.10 -3.08
C LYS A 119 3.04 -1.06 -2.93
N ILE A 120 2.69 -2.01 -2.06
CA ILE A 120 3.38 -3.29 -1.97
C ILE A 120 2.65 -4.30 -2.84
N LEU A 121 3.39 -4.98 -3.72
CA LEU A 121 2.85 -6.03 -4.57
C LEU A 121 3.50 -7.38 -4.22
N PRO A 122 2.79 -8.28 -3.53
CA PRO A 122 3.28 -9.62 -3.22
C PRO A 122 3.52 -10.46 -4.48
N SER A 123 4.56 -11.30 -4.47
CA SER A 123 4.74 -12.33 -5.51
C SER A 123 3.66 -13.43 -5.42
N ILE A 124 3.18 -13.73 -4.21
CA ILE A 124 2.12 -14.71 -3.98
C ILE A 124 0.76 -14.10 -4.38
N ARG A 125 0.00 -14.82 -5.20
CA ARG A 125 -1.34 -14.40 -5.66
C ARG A 125 -2.43 -14.72 -4.64
N ASN A 126 -3.55 -14.01 -4.78
CA ASN A 126 -4.72 -14.19 -3.94
C ASN A 126 -5.20 -15.63 -4.03
N ASP A 127 -5.49 -16.23 -2.87
CA ASP A 127 -6.10 -17.55 -2.80
C ASP A 127 -7.63 -17.36 -2.81
N PRO A 128 -8.34 -17.73 -3.89
CA PRO A 128 -9.79 -17.57 -3.97
C PRO A 128 -10.55 -18.49 -3.00
N GLY A 129 -9.92 -19.53 -2.45
CA GLY A 129 -10.51 -20.42 -1.45
C GLY A 129 -10.36 -19.92 -0.01
N MET A 130 -9.57 -18.87 0.22
CA MET A 130 -9.34 -18.29 1.54
C MET A 130 -10.42 -17.25 1.88
N SER A 131 -10.82 -17.19 3.15
CA SER A 131 -11.78 -16.17 3.60
C SER A 131 -11.18 -14.76 3.48
N PRO A 132 -11.99 -13.70 3.24
CA PRO A 132 -11.50 -12.33 3.25
C PRO A 132 -10.80 -11.94 4.56
N ARG A 133 -11.30 -12.42 5.71
CA ARG A 133 -10.70 -12.20 7.02
C ARG A 133 -9.30 -12.78 7.14
N ASP A 134 -9.08 -14.00 6.63
CA ASP A 134 -7.79 -14.66 6.72
C ASP A 134 -6.81 -14.13 5.67
N GLN A 135 -7.34 -13.78 4.49
CA GLN A 135 -6.55 -13.26 3.39
C GLN A 135 -6.06 -11.83 3.63
N TYR A 136 -6.89 -11.02 4.27
CA TYR A 136 -6.62 -9.63 4.57
C TYR A 136 -7.07 -9.27 6.00
N PRO A 137 -6.36 -9.76 7.03
CA PRO A 137 -6.69 -9.43 8.43
C PRO A 137 -6.53 -7.93 8.70
N PRO A 138 -7.08 -7.41 9.81
CA PRO A 138 -6.86 -6.02 10.21
C PRO A 138 -5.36 -5.69 10.35
N GLY A 139 -4.91 -4.61 9.71
CA GLY A 139 -3.52 -4.14 9.75
C GLY A 139 -3.19 -3.20 10.92
N GLY A 140 -2.10 -2.43 10.80
CA GLY A 140 -1.56 -1.57 11.86
C GLY A 140 -2.26 -0.22 12.09
N GLY A 141 -3.30 0.13 11.31
CA GLY A 141 -4.04 1.39 11.42
C GLY A 141 -3.48 2.57 10.60
N GLY A 142 -2.63 2.32 9.60
CA GLY A 142 -2.12 3.38 8.72
C GLY A 142 -3.15 3.89 7.72
N LEU A 143 -3.14 5.19 7.40
CA LEU A 143 -4.06 5.76 6.39
C LEU A 143 -3.91 5.09 5.02
N GLN A 144 -5.03 4.90 4.33
CA GLN A 144 -5.09 4.30 3.00
C GLN A 144 -6.05 5.03 2.07
N TRP A 145 -5.76 4.90 0.78
CA TRP A 145 -6.59 5.36 -0.31
C TRP A 145 -6.82 4.22 -1.30
N THR A 146 -7.98 4.18 -1.94
CA THR A 146 -8.26 3.28 -3.05
C THR A 146 -8.06 4.04 -4.35
N LEU A 147 -7.13 3.63 -5.20
CA LEU A 147 -7.01 4.16 -6.55
C LEU A 147 -8.15 3.60 -7.42
N LEU A 148 -8.95 4.51 -7.98
CA LEU A 148 -10.13 4.20 -8.80
C LEU A 148 -9.72 3.84 -10.23
N ASN A 149 -8.72 4.55 -10.76
CA ASN A 149 -8.14 4.31 -12.08
C ASN A 149 -6.74 3.68 -11.96
N PRO A 150 -6.29 2.88 -12.94
CA PRO A 150 -4.90 2.49 -13.03
C PRO A 150 -4.00 3.74 -13.09
N CYS A 151 -3.07 3.84 -12.15
CA CYS A 151 -2.09 4.90 -12.05
C CYS A 151 -0.70 4.35 -12.36
N LYS A 152 0.19 5.19 -12.89
CA LYS A 152 1.57 4.82 -13.22
C LYS A 152 2.45 4.81 -11.97
N PHE A 153 3.10 3.68 -11.75
CA PHE A 153 4.09 3.46 -10.71
C PHE A 153 5.44 3.10 -11.32
N LEU A 154 6.52 3.45 -10.62
CA LEU A 154 7.84 2.85 -10.81
C LEU A 154 7.97 1.67 -9.85
N VAL A 155 8.49 0.55 -10.35
CA VAL A 155 9.00 -0.54 -9.52
C VAL A 155 10.35 -0.08 -8.94
N ALA A 156 10.33 0.44 -7.72
CA ALA A 156 11.52 0.99 -7.08
C ALA A 156 12.44 -0.12 -6.56
N LEU A 157 11.87 -1.13 -5.90
CA LEU A 157 12.62 -2.23 -5.32
C LEU A 157 11.92 -3.57 -5.52
N GLU A 158 12.72 -4.62 -5.61
CA GLU A 158 12.29 -5.99 -5.42
C GLU A 158 12.91 -6.51 -4.12
N VAL A 159 12.09 -7.06 -3.23
CA VAL A 159 12.57 -7.84 -2.08
C VAL A 159 12.48 -9.31 -2.43
N THR A 160 13.61 -10.02 -2.36
CA THR A 160 13.68 -11.45 -2.63
C THR A 160 13.20 -12.29 -1.45
N ALA A 161 12.91 -13.57 -1.69
CA ALA A 161 12.61 -14.54 -0.62
C ALA A 161 13.74 -14.69 0.41
N THR A 162 14.99 -14.32 0.04
CA THR A 162 16.16 -14.35 0.93
C THR A 162 16.33 -13.08 1.74
N GLY A 163 15.40 -12.12 1.65
CA GLY A 163 15.46 -10.88 2.44
C GLY A 163 16.44 -9.84 1.91
N PHE A 164 16.73 -9.84 0.60
CA PHE A 164 17.50 -8.78 -0.04
C PHE A 164 16.57 -7.84 -0.80
N ALA A 165 16.64 -6.55 -0.49
CA ALA A 165 16.06 -5.49 -1.31
C ALA A 165 17.03 -5.18 -2.46
N LYS A 166 16.55 -5.23 -3.69
CA LYS A 166 17.29 -4.94 -4.92
C LYS A 166 16.71 -3.72 -5.61
N ALA A 167 17.57 -2.77 -5.93
CA ALA A 167 17.31 -1.60 -6.76
C ALA A 167 18.13 -1.68 -8.05
N GLN A 168 17.94 -0.71 -8.95
CA GLN A 168 18.92 -0.48 -10.02
C GLN A 168 20.29 -0.12 -9.44
N GLY A 169 21.26 -1.04 -9.56
CA GLY A 169 22.65 -0.80 -9.16
C GLY A 169 22.93 -0.88 -7.65
N ALA A 170 21.97 -1.29 -6.82
CA ALA A 170 22.18 -1.43 -5.38
C ALA A 170 21.40 -2.60 -4.78
N SER A 171 21.91 -3.15 -3.67
CA SER A 171 21.21 -4.15 -2.89
C SER A 171 21.55 -4.03 -1.40
N TRP A 172 20.56 -4.27 -0.57
CA TRP A 172 20.66 -4.19 0.89
C TRP A 172 19.93 -5.37 1.52
N ARG A 173 20.31 -5.74 2.75
CA ARG A 173 19.51 -6.67 3.53
C ARG A 173 18.31 -5.95 4.14
N ILE A 174 17.16 -6.61 4.16
CA ILE A 174 15.93 -6.13 4.81
C ILE A 174 15.35 -7.23 5.69
N GLY A 175 14.96 -6.87 6.92
CA GLY A 175 14.33 -7.78 7.88
C GLY A 175 15.25 -8.22 9.02
N PRO A 176 15.03 -9.39 9.63
CA PRO A 176 15.83 -9.83 10.78
C PRO A 176 17.33 -9.85 10.46
N GLY A 177 18.09 -9.09 11.26
CA GLY A 177 19.53 -8.92 11.09
C GLY A 177 19.96 -7.80 10.12
N SER A 178 19.04 -7.06 9.49
CA SER A 178 19.41 -5.83 8.76
C SER A 178 19.84 -4.76 9.75
N SER A 179 20.94 -4.08 9.45
CA SER A 179 21.42 -2.94 10.24
C SER A 179 20.45 -1.76 10.17
N TYR A 180 20.60 -0.83 11.11
CA TYR A 180 19.91 0.47 11.02
C TYR A 180 20.30 1.22 9.72
N GLU A 181 21.59 1.19 9.39
CA GLU A 181 22.17 1.84 8.21
C GLU A 181 21.52 1.34 6.91
N GLU A 182 21.37 0.02 6.73
CA GLU A 182 20.71 -0.54 5.54
C GLU A 182 19.25 -0.08 5.42
N ARG A 183 18.49 -0.09 6.52
CA ARG A 183 17.10 0.39 6.51
C ARG A 183 17.01 1.88 6.20
N HIS A 184 17.92 2.67 6.73
CA HIS A 184 18.04 4.09 6.42
C HIS A 184 18.37 4.31 4.94
N GLN A 185 19.32 3.56 4.37
CA GLN A 185 19.68 3.64 2.95
C GLN A 185 18.52 3.26 2.03
N ILE A 186 17.76 2.21 2.36
CA ILE A 186 16.55 1.81 1.61
C ILE A 186 15.51 2.92 1.65
N ASN A 187 15.21 3.49 2.82
CA ASN A 187 14.25 4.60 2.94
C ASN A 187 14.71 5.82 2.14
N ALA A 188 15.97 6.23 2.29
CA ALA A 188 16.55 7.36 1.56
C ALA A 188 16.53 7.13 0.04
N TYR A 189 16.66 5.89 -0.43
CA TYR A 189 16.48 5.54 -1.83
C TYR A 189 15.02 5.68 -2.26
N LEU A 190 14.08 5.06 -1.53
CA LEU A 190 12.64 5.12 -1.81
C LEU A 190 12.08 6.54 -1.79
N GLU A 191 12.64 7.42 -0.97
CA GLU A 191 12.25 8.83 -0.93
C GLU A 191 12.69 9.61 -2.18
N ARG A 192 13.80 9.24 -2.83
CA ARG A 192 14.39 10.01 -3.93
C ARG A 192 14.07 9.48 -5.32
N VAL A 193 13.84 8.17 -5.47
CA VAL A 193 13.71 7.53 -6.78
C VAL A 193 12.48 8.00 -7.56
N ALA A 194 12.62 8.30 -8.84
CA ALA A 194 11.56 8.89 -9.68
C ALA A 194 10.93 7.87 -10.62
#